data_AF-A0AAE1F8H7-F1
#
_entry.id   AF-A0AAE1F8H7-F1
#
_cell.length_a   1.000
_cell.length_b   1.000
_cell.length_c   1.000
_cell.angle_alpha   90.00
_cell.angle_beta   90.00
_cell.angle_gamma   90.00
#
_symmetry.space_group_name_H-M   'P 1'
#
loop_
_entity.id
_entity.type
_entity.pdbx_description
1 polymer ?
#
loop_
_entity_poly.entity_id
_entity_poly.type
_entity_poly.pdbx_seq_one_letter_code
_entity_poly.pdbx_strand_id
1 'polypeptide(L)'
;MKYDGWGRLSLEKRLCLPGLIQVTRLPDGGGVKVSGPLTRILSTIATSLNTCVEYVAPSDNLWGNRNPNGNWTGVLGLTHRKEVDMTGTVLTVDRERSQDFTFSVPIRSYERTIVFTRPVPEADITGFFRPYTPLKGESHRTEEGVVVDYAKNSAWTSTLWIITAPIAQADFGSSDEAVTYFTDMLHSAALNSIPRTSGYFPKRPVPWWSQVCTTAVLEKRAAFSRLLRNRGDPTLLEDFRRARARARRVLKEA
;
A
#
# COMPACT_ATOMS: atom_id res chain seq x y z
N MET A 1 3.77 -36.75 -14.83
CA MET A 1 4.84 -35.81 -14.47
C MET A 1 4.28 -34.92 -13.37
N LYS A 2 4.89 -34.95 -12.18
CA LYS A 2 4.26 -34.53 -10.92
C LYS A 2 4.08 -33.01 -10.86
N TYR A 3 2.89 -32.58 -10.43
CA TYR A 3 2.58 -31.24 -9.97
C TYR A 3 2.71 -31.25 -8.44
N ASP A 4 3.77 -30.66 -7.94
CA ASP A 4 3.92 -30.29 -6.54
C ASP A 4 3.16 -28.98 -6.33
N GLY A 5 1.90 -29.14 -5.90
CA GLY A 5 1.13 -28.08 -5.27
C GLY A 5 1.91 -27.51 -4.08
N TRP A 6 1.58 -26.26 -3.72
CA TRP A 6 2.37 -25.35 -2.87
C TRP A 6 3.42 -24.56 -3.64
N GLY A 7 2.93 -23.60 -4.43
CA GLY A 7 3.67 -22.38 -4.74
C GLY A 7 3.91 -21.55 -3.48
N ARG A 8 4.73 -22.06 -2.56
CA ARG A 8 5.49 -21.21 -1.64
C ARG A 8 6.51 -20.53 -2.53
N LEU A 9 6.18 -19.32 -2.99
CA LEU A 9 7.20 -18.39 -3.45
C LEU A 9 8.18 -18.26 -2.29
N SER A 10 9.35 -18.88 -2.45
CA SER A 10 10.48 -18.63 -1.58
C SER A 10 10.70 -17.12 -1.56
N LEU A 11 10.40 -16.53 -0.42
CA LEU A 11 10.76 -15.17 -0.01
C LEU A 11 12.30 -15.04 0.13
N GLU A 12 13.07 -15.69 -0.75
CA GLU A 12 14.52 -15.64 -0.81
C GLU A 12 15.05 -14.69 -1.87
N LYS A 13 14.18 -13.99 -2.61
CA LYS A 13 14.56 -12.68 -3.15
C LYS A 13 14.57 -11.70 -2.00
N ARG A 14 15.59 -11.84 -1.14
CA ARG A 14 16.02 -10.84 -0.18
C ARG A 14 16.03 -9.52 -0.94
N LEU A 15 15.15 -8.59 -0.57
CA LEU A 15 15.44 -7.19 -0.80
C LEU A 15 16.75 -6.94 -0.04
N CYS A 16 17.89 -7.11 -0.72
CA CYS A 16 19.15 -6.53 -0.33
C CYS A 16 18.98 -5.03 -0.52
N LEU A 17 18.19 -4.38 0.32
CA LEU A 17 18.50 -3.03 0.70
C LEU A 17 19.77 -3.19 1.53
N PRO A 18 20.96 -2.81 1.02
CA PRO A 18 22.14 -2.84 1.86
C PRO A 18 21.84 -1.95 3.06
N GLY A 19 21.83 -2.54 4.25
CA GLY A 19 21.83 -1.77 5.49
C GLY A 19 22.95 -0.72 5.41
N LEU A 20 22.72 0.46 5.96
CA LEU A 20 23.70 1.55 5.91
C LEU A 20 25.07 1.14 6.48
N ILE A 21 25.06 0.17 7.39
CA ILE A 21 26.22 -0.55 7.88
C ILE A 21 25.88 -2.05 7.93
N GLN A 22 26.83 -2.87 7.53
CA GLN A 22 26.81 -4.32 7.63
C GLN A 22 28.00 -4.75 8.47
N VAL A 23 27.75 -5.66 9.38
CA VAL A 23 28.71 -6.12 10.40
C VAL A 23 28.88 -7.62 10.22
N THR A 24 30.11 -8.05 9.97
CA THR A 24 30.47 -9.47 9.86
C THR A 24 31.51 -9.78 10.93
N ARG A 25 31.18 -10.68 11.87
CA ARG A 25 32.14 -11.14 12.90
C ARG A 25 33.07 -12.17 12.26
N LEU A 26 34.38 -12.00 12.44
CA LEU A 26 35.37 -12.95 11.92
C LEU A 26 35.44 -14.20 12.82
N PRO A 27 35.62 -15.40 12.24
CA PRO A 27 35.60 -16.67 12.97
C PRO A 27 36.75 -16.82 13.99
N ASP A 28 37.80 -16.01 13.87
CA ASP A 28 39.06 -16.19 14.60
C ASP A 28 39.09 -15.43 15.94
N GLY A 29 37.95 -14.90 16.41
CA GLY A 29 37.85 -14.10 17.63
C GLY A 29 38.53 -12.72 17.58
N GLY A 30 39.19 -12.40 16.47
CA GLY A 30 40.09 -11.24 16.35
C GLY A 30 39.49 -9.93 15.84
N GLY A 31 38.19 -9.86 15.54
CA GLY A 31 37.58 -8.57 15.19
C GLY A 31 36.31 -8.60 14.34
N VAL A 32 35.90 -7.39 13.95
CA VAL A 32 34.66 -7.14 13.23
C VAL A 32 34.98 -6.51 11.88
N LYS A 33 34.52 -7.14 10.80
CA LYS A 33 34.56 -6.54 9.46
C LYS A 33 33.29 -5.74 9.23
N VAL A 34 33.43 -4.43 9.04
CA VAL A 34 32.32 -3.54 8.73
C VAL A 34 32.34 -3.10 7.26
N SER A 35 31.17 -3.01 6.64
CA SER A 35 31.01 -2.50 5.28
C SER A 35 29.72 -1.69 5.14
N GLY A 36 29.70 -0.72 4.24
CA GLY A 36 28.48 0.02 3.90
C GLY A 36 28.74 1.49 3.59
N PRO A 37 27.71 2.24 3.18
CA PRO A 37 27.85 3.68 2.92
C PRO A 37 28.33 4.49 4.13
N LEU A 38 27.93 4.12 5.36
CA LEU A 38 28.35 4.86 6.56
C LEU A 38 29.82 4.69 6.91
N THR A 39 30.42 3.52 6.63
CA THR A 39 31.84 3.30 6.91
C THR A 39 32.71 4.22 6.05
N ARG A 40 32.26 4.53 4.82
CA ARG A 40 32.92 5.52 3.96
C ARG A 40 32.81 6.93 4.54
N ILE A 41 31.63 7.33 5.01
CA ILE A 41 31.44 8.64 5.65
C ILE A 41 32.34 8.76 6.88
N LEU A 42 32.36 7.75 7.75
CA LEU A 42 33.23 7.73 8.94
C LEU A 42 34.71 7.77 8.56
N SER A 43 35.14 7.02 7.53
CA SER A 43 36.52 7.07 7.05
C SER A 43 36.91 8.47 6.53
N THR A 44 36.01 9.14 5.81
CA THR A 44 36.23 10.51 5.34
C THR A 44 36.36 11.48 6.51
N ILE A 45 35.47 11.40 7.50
CA ILE A 45 35.55 12.22 8.72
C ILE A 45 36.86 11.96 9.47
N ALA A 46 37.22 10.69 9.63
CA ALA A 46 38.46 10.28 10.31
C ALA A 46 39.70 10.85 9.62
N THR A 47 39.77 10.77 8.29
CA THR A 47 40.85 11.37 7.49
C THR A 47 40.86 12.90 7.61
N SER A 48 39.70 13.57 7.54
CA SER A 48 39.61 15.03 7.65
C SER A 48 39.98 15.56 9.04
N LEU A 49 39.70 14.79 10.10
CA LEU A 49 40.04 15.13 11.48
C LEU A 49 41.40 14.58 11.91
N ASN A 50 42.10 13.87 11.03
CA ASN A 50 43.35 13.17 11.32
C ASN A 50 43.26 12.28 12.58
N THR A 51 42.19 11.49 12.68
CA THR A 51 41.97 10.56 13.80
C THR A 51 41.77 9.14 13.32
N CYS A 52 42.03 8.16 14.19
CA CYS A 52 41.83 6.74 13.91
C CYS A 52 40.46 6.29 14.42
N VAL A 53 39.83 5.33 13.75
CA VAL A 53 38.53 4.76 14.14
C VAL A 53 38.65 3.26 14.28
N GLU A 54 38.22 2.74 15.42
CA GLU A 54 38.06 1.30 15.67
C GLU A 54 36.56 0.96 15.75
N TYR A 55 36.18 -0.18 15.18
CA TYR A 55 34.78 -0.62 15.16
C TYR A 55 34.55 -1.73 16.18
N VAL A 56 33.70 -1.43 17.15
CA VAL A 56 33.24 -2.39 18.17
C VAL A 56 31.77 -2.72 17.90
N ALA A 57 31.45 -4.02 17.87
CA ALA A 57 30.07 -4.49 17.77
C ALA A 57 29.55 -4.90 19.17
N PRO A 58 28.30 -4.54 19.53
CA PRO A 58 27.73 -4.96 20.80
C PRO A 58 27.55 -6.47 20.86
N SER A 59 27.80 -7.07 22.02
CA SER A 59 27.69 -8.52 22.23
C SER A 59 26.27 -9.03 21.99
N ASP A 60 25.26 -8.26 22.41
CA ASP A 60 23.83 -8.55 22.34
C ASP A 60 23.17 -8.29 20.96
N ASN A 61 23.90 -7.67 20.02
CA ASN A 61 23.39 -7.26 18.69
C ASN A 61 22.10 -6.40 18.74
N LEU A 62 21.91 -5.63 19.81
CA LEU A 62 20.77 -4.70 19.93
C LEU A 62 21.17 -3.27 19.56
N TRP A 63 20.19 -2.45 19.17
CA TRP A 63 20.41 -1.02 18.91
C TRP A 63 20.44 -0.21 20.21
N GLY A 64 19.53 -0.53 21.12
CA GLY A 64 19.44 0.03 22.45
C GLY A 64 18.04 0.48 22.83
N ASN A 65 17.54 -0.16 23.88
CA ASN A 65 16.31 0.18 24.58
C ASN A 65 16.67 0.58 26.02
N ARG A 66 15.91 1.51 26.57
CA ARG A 66 16.04 1.90 27.98
C ARG A 66 15.37 0.85 28.85
N ASN A 67 16.12 0.31 29.79
CA ASN A 67 15.60 -0.61 30.79
C ASN A 67 14.92 0.19 31.92
N PRO A 68 14.03 -0.44 32.72
CA PRO A 68 13.40 0.21 33.87
C PRO A 68 14.40 0.73 34.91
N ASN A 69 15.59 0.13 34.98
CA ASN A 69 16.68 0.56 35.86
C ASN A 69 17.45 1.80 35.35
N GLY A 70 17.07 2.35 34.19
CA GLY A 70 17.71 3.51 33.56
C GLY A 70 18.90 3.18 32.66
N ASN A 71 19.40 1.93 32.66
CA ASN A 71 20.50 1.53 31.77
C ASN A 71 20.02 1.28 30.35
N TRP A 72 20.93 1.45 29.39
CA TRP A 72 20.69 1.17 27.97
C TRP A 72 21.31 -0.16 27.54
N THR A 73 20.63 -0.87 26.65
CA THR A 73 21.14 -2.09 25.97
C THR A 73 21.81 -1.74 24.63
N GLY A 74 22.41 -2.72 23.95
CA GLY A 74 22.85 -2.54 22.58
C GLY A 74 23.96 -1.53 22.37
N VAL A 75 23.99 -0.95 21.16
CA VAL A 75 24.93 0.12 20.77
C VAL A 75 24.84 1.31 21.72
N LEU A 76 23.63 1.75 22.08
CA LEU A 76 23.46 2.85 23.04
C LEU A 76 23.97 2.49 24.43
N GLY A 77 23.89 1.23 24.84
CA GLY A 77 24.45 0.73 26.08
C GLY A 77 25.97 0.86 26.14
N LEU A 78 26.67 0.52 25.05
CA LEU A 78 28.13 0.70 24.96
C LEU A 78 28.50 2.18 25.15
N THR A 79 27.79 3.09 24.48
CA THR A 79 28.04 4.54 24.59
C THR A 79 27.70 5.06 25.98
N HIS A 80 26.59 4.62 26.58
CA HIS A 80 26.18 5.04 27.92
C HIS A 80 27.18 4.61 29.00
N ARG A 81 27.75 3.41 28.86
CA ARG A 81 28.81 2.88 29.76
C ARG A 81 30.21 3.38 29.42
N LYS A 82 30.35 4.27 28.42
CA LYS A 82 31.63 4.83 27.97
C LYS A 82 32.63 3.77 27.48
N GLU A 83 32.13 2.67 26.94
CA GLU A 83 32.95 1.64 26.28
C GLU A 83 33.29 2.03 24.84
N VAL A 84 32.52 2.95 24.25
CA VAL A 84 32.75 3.55 22.93
C VAL A 84 32.46 5.05 22.97
N ASP A 85 33.20 5.84 22.19
CA ASP A 85 33.08 7.31 22.20
C ASP A 85 31.89 7.83 21.38
N MET A 86 31.52 7.11 20.31
CA MET A 86 30.40 7.47 19.47
C MET A 86 29.78 6.26 18.77
N THR A 87 28.54 6.41 18.32
CA THR A 87 27.85 5.36 17.57
C THR A 87 28.29 5.38 16.10
N GLY A 88 28.80 4.26 15.58
CA GLY A 88 29.19 4.13 14.16
C GLY A 88 28.04 3.92 13.18
N THR A 89 26.79 4.09 13.63
CA THR A 89 25.57 3.82 12.86
C THR A 89 24.56 4.95 13.04
N VAL A 90 23.59 5.04 12.12
CA VAL A 90 22.51 6.03 12.23
C VAL A 90 21.44 5.50 13.19
N LEU A 91 21.18 6.29 14.23
CA LEU A 91 20.13 6.03 15.19
C LEU A 91 19.00 7.05 15.03
N THR A 92 17.78 6.60 15.29
CA THR A 92 16.62 7.50 15.36
C THR A 92 16.76 8.42 16.56
N VAL A 93 16.60 9.72 16.30
CA VAL A 93 16.48 10.76 17.32
C VAL A 93 15.08 10.68 17.91
N ASP A 94 15.01 10.45 19.22
CA ASP A 94 13.75 10.39 19.97
C ASP A 94 13.94 11.09 21.31
N ARG A 95 12.85 11.59 21.88
CA ARG A 95 12.86 12.36 23.13
C ARG A 95 13.48 11.58 24.28
N GLU A 96 13.20 10.29 24.39
CA GLU A 96 13.77 9.44 25.44
C GLU A 96 15.29 9.34 25.31
N ARG A 97 15.81 9.15 24.08
CA ARG A 97 17.24 9.07 23.83
C ARG A 97 17.94 10.42 24.01
N SER A 98 17.27 11.52 23.69
CA SER A 98 17.82 12.87 23.85
C SER A 98 18.00 13.29 25.31
N GLN A 99 17.48 12.55 26.28
CA GLN A 99 17.72 12.80 27.71
C GLN A 99 19.12 12.34 28.14
N ASP A 100 19.59 11.22 27.58
CA ASP A 100 20.82 10.56 27.99
C ASP A 100 21.95 10.69 26.94
N PHE A 101 21.64 11.10 25.70
CA PHE A 101 22.59 11.19 24.58
C PHE A 101 22.50 12.50 23.80
N THR A 102 23.65 12.95 23.32
CA THR A 102 23.77 14.08 22.40
C THR A 102 23.85 13.58 20.95
N PHE A 103 23.07 14.20 20.06
CA PHE A 103 23.04 13.85 18.64
C PHE A 103 23.77 14.89 17.80
N SER A 104 24.40 14.43 16.71
CA SER A 104 24.86 15.32 15.65
C SER A 104 23.69 15.93 14.88
N VAL A 105 24.00 16.82 13.94
CA VAL A 105 23.00 17.22 12.93
C VAL A 105 22.49 15.97 12.18
N PRO A 106 21.18 15.86 11.90
CA PRO A 106 20.62 14.73 11.17
C PRO A 106 21.24 14.62 9.78
N ILE A 107 21.96 13.53 9.52
CA ILE A 107 22.57 13.25 8.20
C ILE A 107 21.48 12.91 7.17
N ARG A 108 20.36 12.33 7.62
CA ARG A 108 19.22 11.98 6.76
C ARG A 108 17.91 12.04 7.53
N SER A 109 16.95 12.76 6.99
CA SER A 109 15.54 12.72 7.44
C SER A 109 14.82 11.60 6.71
N TYR A 110 14.08 10.77 7.46
CA TYR A 110 13.29 9.68 6.90
C TYR A 110 11.81 9.96 7.11
N GLU A 111 11.04 9.71 6.08
CA GLU A 111 9.59 9.57 6.20
C GLU A 111 9.25 8.11 6.52
N ARG A 112 8.28 7.89 7.40
CA ARG A 112 7.78 6.55 7.69
C ARG A 112 6.87 6.12 6.54
N THR A 113 7.31 5.13 5.77
CA THR A 113 6.54 4.58 4.65
C THR A 113 6.11 3.16 4.99
N ILE A 114 4.83 2.86 4.73
CA ILE A 114 4.30 1.50 4.84
C ILE A 114 4.60 0.78 3.53
N VAL A 115 5.31 -0.35 3.61
CA VAL A 115 5.59 -1.21 2.46
C VAL A 115 4.70 -2.45 2.59
N PHE A 116 3.90 -2.71 1.56
CA PHE A 116 3.08 -3.92 1.46
C PHE A 116 3.24 -4.53 0.07
N THR A 117 3.00 -5.84 -0.02
CA THR A 117 2.97 -6.52 -1.31
C THR A 117 1.81 -5.99 -2.13
N ARG A 118 2.07 -5.55 -3.36
CA ARG A 118 1.01 -5.12 -4.27
C ARG A 118 0.01 -6.29 -4.44
N PRO A 119 -1.27 -6.12 -4.09
CA PRO A 119 -2.24 -7.19 -4.28
C PRO A 119 -2.41 -7.44 -5.78
N VAL A 120 -2.47 -8.71 -6.16
CA VAL A 120 -2.86 -9.13 -7.51
C VAL A 120 -4.39 -9.14 -7.52
N PRO A 121 -5.05 -8.31 -8.35
CA PRO A 121 -6.50 -8.34 -8.45
C PRO A 121 -6.93 -9.69 -9.04
N GLU A 122 -7.71 -10.46 -8.29
CA GLU A 122 -8.38 -11.64 -8.81
C GLU A 122 -9.75 -11.24 -9.36
N ALA A 123 -10.11 -11.76 -10.54
CA ALA A 123 -11.41 -11.51 -11.11
C ALA A 123 -12.49 -12.24 -10.30
N ASP A 124 -13.29 -11.48 -9.55
CA ASP A 124 -14.47 -12.01 -8.89
C ASP A 124 -15.72 -11.72 -9.73
N ILE A 125 -16.13 -12.70 -10.54
CA ILE A 125 -17.36 -12.63 -11.33
C ILE A 125 -18.63 -12.49 -10.46
N THR A 126 -18.55 -12.89 -9.19
CA THR A 126 -19.64 -12.74 -8.23
C THR A 126 -19.59 -11.42 -7.47
N GLY A 127 -18.57 -10.59 -7.73
CA GLY A 127 -18.37 -9.29 -7.09
C GLY A 127 -19.58 -8.35 -7.24
N PHE A 128 -20.33 -8.49 -8.33
CA PHE A 128 -21.56 -7.73 -8.57
C PHE A 128 -22.70 -8.09 -7.60
N PHE A 129 -22.73 -9.31 -7.06
CA PHE A 129 -23.74 -9.72 -6.07
C PHE A 129 -23.41 -9.23 -4.65
N ARG A 130 -22.13 -8.98 -4.33
CA ARG A 130 -21.68 -8.60 -2.97
C ARG A 130 -22.43 -7.43 -2.33
N PRO A 131 -22.83 -6.36 -3.05
CA PRO A 131 -23.63 -5.27 -2.47
C PRO A 131 -25.08 -5.67 -2.14
N TYR A 132 -25.57 -6.77 -2.73
CA TYR A 132 -26.94 -7.28 -2.55
C TYR A 132 -26.99 -8.48 -1.61
N THR A 133 -25.84 -9.09 -1.29
CA THR A 133 -25.76 -10.10 -0.24
C THR A 133 -26.08 -9.42 1.10
N PRO A 134 -27.09 -9.89 1.85
CA PRO A 134 -27.39 -9.35 3.15
C PRO A 134 -26.12 -9.43 4.01
N LEU A 135 -25.67 -8.30 4.54
CA LEU A 135 -24.65 -8.31 5.59
C LEU A 135 -25.22 -9.20 6.69
N LYS A 136 -24.54 -10.30 6.98
CA LYS A 136 -24.91 -11.18 8.08
C LYS A 136 -24.96 -10.30 9.32
N GLY A 137 -26.16 -10.03 9.83
CA GLY A 137 -26.33 -9.35 11.11
C GLY A 137 -25.58 -10.15 12.18
N GLU A 138 -25.01 -9.46 13.15
CA GLU A 138 -24.36 -10.09 14.30
C GLU A 138 -25.35 -11.07 14.94
N SER A 139 -25.03 -12.36 14.90
CA SER A 139 -25.87 -13.38 15.52
C SER A 139 -25.62 -13.36 17.02
N HIS A 140 -26.57 -12.84 17.80
CA HIS A 140 -26.60 -13.05 19.23
C HIS A 140 -27.30 -14.39 19.54
N ARG A 141 -26.67 -15.21 20.38
CA ARG A 141 -27.24 -16.47 20.87
C ARG A 141 -27.99 -16.17 22.17
N THR A 142 -29.31 -16.30 22.18
CA THR A 142 -30.11 -16.31 23.41
C THR A 142 -30.48 -17.76 23.79
N GLU A 143 -30.87 -17.98 25.05
CA GLU A 143 -31.09 -19.32 25.61
C GLU A 143 -32.26 -20.10 24.97
N GLU A 144 -33.12 -19.44 24.19
CA GLU A 144 -34.26 -20.06 23.49
C GLU A 144 -33.98 -20.37 22.01
N GLY A 145 -32.78 -20.10 21.49
CA GLY A 145 -32.37 -20.44 20.13
C GLY A 145 -31.66 -19.31 19.37
N VAL A 146 -31.25 -19.59 18.14
CA VAL A 146 -30.63 -18.60 17.25
C VAL A 146 -31.71 -17.78 16.56
N VAL A 147 -31.93 -16.55 17.00
CA VAL A 147 -32.78 -15.59 16.29
C VAL A 147 -31.89 -14.85 15.28
N VAL A 148 -32.16 -15.04 13.99
CA VAL A 148 -31.53 -14.27 12.91
C VAL A 148 -32.43 -13.08 12.60
N ASP A 149 -32.07 -11.90 13.09
CA ASP A 149 -32.76 -10.66 12.73
C ASP A 149 -32.43 -10.27 11.29
N TYR A 150 -33.29 -10.67 10.35
CA TYR A 150 -33.26 -10.13 9.01
C TYR A 150 -33.74 -8.67 9.06
N ALA A 151 -32.86 -7.73 8.74
CA ALA A 151 -33.17 -6.31 8.67
C ALA A 151 -34.39 -6.08 7.74
N LYS A 152 -35.48 -5.58 8.33
CA LYS A 152 -36.79 -5.32 7.69
C LYS A 152 -36.80 -4.25 6.56
N ASN A 153 -35.64 -3.82 6.06
CA ASN A 153 -35.52 -2.66 5.17
C ASN A 153 -34.89 -2.99 3.81
N SER A 154 -35.04 -4.22 3.33
CA SER A 154 -34.62 -4.53 1.97
C SER A 154 -35.86 -4.76 1.11
N ALA A 155 -35.96 -4.06 -0.01
CA ALA A 155 -37.01 -4.21 -1.03
C ALA A 155 -37.15 -5.65 -1.59
N TRP A 156 -36.35 -6.58 -1.06
CA TRP A 156 -36.29 -7.98 -1.43
C TRP A 156 -37.35 -8.86 -0.74
N THR A 157 -38.01 -8.40 0.33
CA THR A 157 -39.17 -9.13 0.88
C THR A 157 -40.36 -9.10 -0.07
N SER A 158 -40.48 -8.06 -0.90
CA SER A 158 -41.50 -7.96 -1.94
C SER A 158 -41.17 -8.82 -3.16
N THR A 159 -39.90 -8.93 -3.56
CA THR A 159 -39.51 -9.73 -4.73
C THR A 159 -39.54 -11.23 -4.47
N LEU A 160 -39.19 -11.70 -3.27
CA LEU A 160 -39.37 -13.11 -2.92
C LEU A 160 -40.85 -13.52 -3.00
N TRP A 161 -41.77 -12.68 -2.53
CA TRP A 161 -43.22 -12.94 -2.59
C TRP A 161 -43.75 -13.02 -4.03
N ILE A 162 -43.24 -12.16 -4.93
CA ILE A 162 -43.60 -12.16 -6.37
C ILE A 162 -43.16 -13.45 -7.07
N ILE A 163 -42.03 -14.05 -6.66
CA ILE A 163 -41.48 -15.25 -7.30
C ILE A 163 -42.04 -16.54 -6.68
N THR A 164 -42.28 -16.59 -5.36
CA THR A 164 -42.74 -17.82 -4.70
C THR A 164 -44.24 -18.07 -4.79
N ALA A 165 -45.08 -17.04 -4.92
CA ALA A 165 -46.54 -17.22 -4.98
C ALA A 165 -47.04 -17.95 -6.25
N PRO A 166 -46.52 -17.69 -7.48
CA PRO A 166 -47.02 -18.34 -8.69
C PRO A 166 -46.56 -19.79 -8.86
N ILE A 167 -45.34 -20.11 -8.40
CA ILE A 167 -44.73 -21.44 -8.61
C ILE A 167 -45.46 -22.53 -7.81
N ALA A 168 -46.03 -22.19 -6.66
CA ALA A 168 -46.73 -23.14 -5.81
C ALA A 168 -48.15 -23.50 -6.31
N GLN A 169 -48.66 -22.84 -7.36
CA GLN A 169 -50.05 -22.98 -7.85
C GLN A 169 -50.14 -23.34 -9.34
N ALA A 170 -49.01 -23.50 -10.02
CA ALA A 170 -48.98 -23.85 -11.43
C ALA A 170 -48.87 -25.37 -11.61
N ASP A 171 -49.98 -26.02 -11.99
CA ASP A 171 -49.97 -27.36 -12.56
C ASP A 171 -49.60 -27.27 -14.04
N PHE A 172 -48.46 -27.85 -14.42
CA PHE A 172 -47.99 -27.87 -15.81
C PHE A 172 -48.38 -29.18 -16.49
N GLY A 173 -48.92 -29.12 -17.71
CA GLY A 173 -49.30 -30.31 -18.47
C GLY A 173 -48.11 -30.99 -19.16
N SER A 174 -47.00 -30.28 -19.35
CA SER A 174 -45.78 -30.76 -20.00
C SER A 174 -44.54 -30.02 -19.49
N SER A 175 -43.37 -30.67 -19.56
CA SER A 175 -42.08 -30.03 -19.25
C SER A 175 -41.80 -28.82 -20.13
N ASP A 176 -42.22 -28.87 -21.40
CA ASP A 176 -41.99 -27.77 -22.33
C ASP A 176 -42.79 -26.53 -21.95
N GLU A 177 -44.01 -26.72 -21.44
CA GLU A 177 -44.88 -25.65 -20.93
C GLU A 177 -44.33 -25.03 -19.64
N ALA A 178 -43.76 -25.85 -18.75
CA ALA A 178 -43.08 -25.36 -17.57
C ALA A 178 -41.87 -24.51 -17.97
N VAL A 179 -41.04 -24.99 -18.90
CA VAL A 179 -39.84 -24.27 -19.36
C VAL A 179 -40.20 -22.94 -20.02
N THR A 180 -41.21 -22.89 -20.88
CA THR A 180 -41.65 -21.62 -21.50
C THR A 180 -42.18 -20.66 -20.43
N TYR A 181 -43.00 -21.14 -19.50
CA TYR A 181 -43.50 -20.34 -18.39
C TYR A 181 -42.37 -19.72 -17.54
N PHE A 182 -41.39 -20.53 -17.13
CA PHE A 182 -40.23 -20.04 -16.38
C PHE A 182 -39.41 -19.03 -17.18
N THR A 183 -39.23 -19.28 -18.47
CA THR A 183 -38.45 -18.40 -19.35
C THR A 183 -39.13 -17.04 -19.51
N ASP A 184 -40.44 -17.02 -19.72
CA ASP A 184 -41.24 -15.78 -19.85
C ASP A 184 -41.33 -15.02 -18.53
N MET A 185 -41.45 -15.73 -17.41
CA MET A 185 -41.42 -15.12 -16.08
C MET A 185 -40.08 -14.42 -15.81
N LEU A 186 -38.95 -15.11 -16.08
CA LEU A 186 -37.62 -14.51 -15.92
C LEU A 186 -37.40 -13.34 -16.88
N HIS A 187 -37.83 -13.47 -18.13
CA HIS A 187 -37.67 -12.43 -19.15
C HIS A 187 -38.50 -11.18 -18.82
N SER A 188 -39.74 -11.35 -18.36
CA SER A 188 -40.60 -10.25 -17.93
C SER A 188 -40.09 -9.56 -16.66
N ALA A 189 -39.63 -10.33 -15.67
CA ALA A 189 -39.01 -9.78 -14.47
C ALA A 189 -37.77 -8.95 -14.82
N ALA A 190 -36.91 -9.47 -15.70
CA ALA A 190 -35.73 -8.77 -16.17
C ALA A 190 -36.07 -7.48 -16.92
N LEU A 191 -37.07 -7.49 -17.81
CA LEU A 191 -37.51 -6.29 -18.53
C LEU A 191 -38.09 -5.21 -17.60
N ASN A 192 -38.74 -5.62 -16.51
CA ASN A 192 -39.34 -4.70 -15.54
C ASN A 192 -38.34 -4.16 -14.51
N SER A 193 -37.34 -4.96 -14.12
CA SER A 193 -36.37 -4.58 -13.08
C SER A 193 -35.12 -3.91 -13.63
N ILE A 194 -34.74 -4.18 -14.88
CA ILE A 194 -33.54 -3.63 -15.50
C ILE A 194 -33.95 -2.42 -16.34
N PRO A 195 -33.56 -1.18 -15.97
CA PRO A 195 -33.82 -0.01 -16.79
C PRO A 195 -33.17 -0.22 -18.16
N ARG A 196 -33.94 -0.10 -19.24
CA ARG A 196 -33.41 -0.20 -20.61
C ARG A 196 -32.48 1.00 -20.84
N THR A 197 -31.18 0.80 -20.67
CA THR A 197 -30.19 1.78 -21.09
C THR A 197 -30.30 1.88 -22.60
N SER A 198 -30.77 3.01 -23.12
CA SER A 198 -30.66 3.28 -24.55
C SER A 198 -29.19 3.09 -24.91
N GLY A 199 -28.88 2.21 -25.88
CA GLY A 199 -27.50 1.96 -26.31
C GLY A 199 -26.80 3.20 -26.86
N TYR A 200 -27.52 4.33 -26.93
CA TYR A 200 -27.00 5.65 -27.21
C TYR A 200 -26.49 6.34 -25.94
N PHE A 201 -25.30 5.95 -25.52
CA PHE A 201 -24.49 6.82 -24.67
C PHE A 201 -23.81 7.84 -25.59
N PRO A 202 -24.13 9.15 -25.52
CA PRO A 202 -23.31 10.14 -26.22
C PRO A 202 -21.88 9.96 -25.72
N LYS A 203 -20.95 9.65 -26.62
CA LYS A 203 -19.53 9.53 -26.28
C LYS A 203 -19.11 10.87 -25.68
N ARG A 204 -18.84 10.92 -24.37
CA ARG A 204 -18.16 12.07 -23.78
C ARG A 204 -16.79 12.15 -24.45
N PRO A 205 -16.45 13.23 -25.18
CA PRO A 205 -15.14 13.33 -25.80
C PRO A 205 -14.10 13.25 -24.68
N VAL A 206 -13.16 12.33 -24.80
CA VAL A 206 -12.12 12.14 -23.79
C VAL A 206 -11.31 13.45 -23.72
N PRO A 207 -10.98 14.01 -22.53
CA PRO A 207 -10.49 15.39 -22.38
C PRO A 207 -9.37 15.77 -23.34
N TRP A 208 -8.43 14.84 -23.59
CA TRP A 208 -7.29 15.01 -24.51
C TRP A 208 -7.63 15.20 -26.00
N TRP A 209 -8.89 15.15 -26.43
CA TRP A 209 -9.30 15.36 -27.83
C TRP A 209 -9.71 16.80 -28.13
N SER A 210 -9.82 17.68 -27.12
CA SER A 210 -9.96 19.11 -27.37
C SER A 210 -8.61 19.73 -27.74
N GLN A 211 -8.59 20.63 -28.73
CA GLN A 211 -7.37 21.35 -29.13
C GLN A 211 -6.72 22.07 -27.92
N VAL A 212 -7.54 22.53 -26.97
CA VAL A 212 -7.10 23.17 -25.73
C VAL A 212 -6.39 22.19 -24.79
N CYS A 213 -6.90 20.96 -24.63
CA CYS A 213 -6.22 19.94 -23.83
C CYS A 213 -4.93 19.46 -24.51
N THR A 214 -4.94 19.28 -25.84
CA THR A 214 -3.75 18.88 -26.60
C THR A 214 -2.62 19.89 -26.44
N THR A 215 -2.91 21.18 -26.63
CA THR A 215 -1.94 22.28 -26.45
C THR A 215 -1.43 22.35 -25.02
N ALA A 216 -2.30 22.27 -24.01
CA ALA A 216 -1.90 22.29 -22.61
C ALA A 216 -0.99 21.11 -22.21
N VAL A 217 -1.24 19.90 -22.73
CA VAL A 217 -0.38 18.73 -22.48
C VAL A 217 0.96 18.85 -23.18
N LEU A 218 0.99 19.37 -24.42
CA LEU A 218 2.22 19.61 -25.17
C LEU A 218 3.11 20.66 -24.49
N GLU A 219 2.54 21.79 -24.06
CA GLU A 219 3.26 22.82 -23.31
C GLU A 219 3.86 22.27 -22.01
N LYS A 220 3.09 21.48 -21.25
CA LYS A 220 3.58 20.81 -20.04
C LYS A 220 4.77 19.90 -20.34
N ARG A 221 4.69 19.10 -21.41
CA ARG A 221 5.79 18.22 -21.83
C ARG A 221 7.02 19.03 -22.26
N ALA A 222 6.82 20.11 -23.02
CA ALA A 222 7.91 20.99 -23.44
C ALA A 222 8.61 21.66 -22.26
N ALA A 223 7.86 22.19 -21.29
CA ALA A 223 8.40 22.78 -20.06
C ALA A 223 9.19 21.76 -19.23
N PHE A 224 8.67 20.54 -19.09
CA PHE A 224 9.38 19.45 -18.40
C PHE A 224 10.69 19.07 -19.09
N SER A 225 10.69 18.99 -20.42
CA SER A 225 11.90 18.72 -21.21
C SER A 225 12.93 19.84 -21.13
N ARG A 226 12.53 21.10 -20.93
CA ARG A 226 13.46 22.22 -20.69
C ARG A 226 14.09 22.10 -19.29
N LEU A 227 13.28 21.86 -18.27
CA LEU A 227 13.74 21.65 -16.89
C LEU A 227 14.72 20.48 -16.75
N LEU A 228 14.48 19.38 -17.48
CA LEU A 228 15.37 18.23 -17.47
C LEU A 228 16.74 18.51 -18.09
N ARG A 229 16.80 19.38 -19.10
CA ARG A 229 18.05 19.78 -19.78
C ARG A 229 18.89 20.73 -18.94
N ASN A 230 18.23 21.66 -18.25
CA ASN A 230 18.89 22.68 -17.43
C ASN A 230 18.48 22.49 -15.96
N ARG A 231 18.95 21.40 -15.34
CA ARG A 231 18.63 21.11 -13.92
C ARG A 231 19.25 22.17 -13.01
N GLY A 232 18.44 22.69 -12.09
CA GLY A 232 18.88 23.66 -11.07
C GLY A 232 18.46 25.10 -11.33
N ASP A 233 17.90 25.41 -12.50
CA ASP A 233 17.35 26.75 -12.78
C ASP A 233 15.97 26.93 -12.10
N PRO A 234 15.84 27.87 -11.14
CA PRO A 234 14.58 28.10 -10.44
C PRO A 234 13.47 28.63 -11.36
N THR A 235 13.80 29.37 -12.42
CA THR A 235 12.81 29.96 -13.33
C THR A 235 12.11 28.88 -14.14
N LEU A 236 12.87 27.91 -14.65
CA LEU A 236 12.35 26.76 -15.40
C LEU A 236 11.50 25.83 -14.53
N LEU A 237 11.81 25.75 -13.23
CA LEU A 237 11.00 25.00 -12.27
C LEU A 237 9.63 25.65 -12.05
N GLU A 238 9.59 26.98 -11.92
CA GLU A 238 8.35 27.74 -11.82
C GLU A 238 7.50 27.64 -13.08
N ASP A 239 8.12 27.74 -14.26
CA ASP A 239 7.44 27.58 -15.56
C ASP A 239 6.81 26.19 -15.71
N PHE A 240 7.53 25.12 -15.32
CA PHE A 240 6.97 23.77 -15.31
C PHE A 240 5.79 23.65 -14.33
N ARG A 241 5.89 24.24 -13.14
CA ARG A 241 4.79 24.24 -12.15
C ARG A 241 3.55 24.94 -12.71
N ARG A 242 3.70 26.10 -13.37
CA ARG A 242 2.62 26.85 -14.03
C ARG A 242 1.98 26.02 -15.16
N ALA A 243 2.79 25.45 -16.07
CA ALA A 243 2.28 24.62 -17.17
C ALA A 243 1.56 23.35 -16.67
N ARG A 244 2.07 22.74 -15.59
CA ARG A 244 1.42 21.58 -14.95
C ARG A 244 0.08 21.94 -14.30
N ALA A 245 0.00 23.09 -13.64
CA ALA A 245 -1.25 23.58 -13.04
C ALA A 245 -2.30 23.89 -14.11
N ARG A 246 -1.90 24.57 -15.20
CA ARG A 246 -2.76 24.84 -16.37
C ARG A 246 -3.31 23.56 -16.98
N ALA A 247 -2.45 22.57 -17.26
CA ALA A 247 -2.89 21.30 -17.83
C ALA A 247 -3.88 20.56 -16.93
N ARG A 248 -3.68 20.57 -15.60
CA ARG A 248 -4.61 19.95 -14.64
C ARG A 248 -5.98 20.63 -14.62
N ARG A 249 -6.00 21.97 -14.68
CA ARG A 249 -7.24 22.74 -14.70
C ARG A 249 -8.04 22.48 -15.97
N VAL A 250 -7.38 22.60 -17.13
CA VAL A 250 -7.99 22.38 -18.45
C VAL A 250 -8.54 20.96 -18.57
N LEU A 251 -7.81 19.94 -18.09
CA LEU A 251 -8.29 18.54 -18.09
C LEU A 251 -9.42 18.26 -17.09
N LYS A 252 -9.65 19.15 -16.11
CA LYS A 252 -10.75 19.04 -15.14
C LYS A 252 -12.00 19.76 -15.63
N GLU A 253 -11.82 20.83 -16.41
CA GLU A 253 -12.90 21.63 -17.01
C GLU A 253 -13.45 21.02 -18.32
N ALA A 254 -12.70 20.12 -18.96
CA ALA A 254 -13.09 19.37 -20.17
C ALA A 254 -13.71 18.01 -19.84
#